data_AF-A0A8B6Y7Q7-F1
#
_entry.id   AF-A0A8B6Y7Q7-F1
#
_cell.length_a   1.000
_cell.length_b   1.000
_cell.length_c   1.000
_cell.angle_alpha   90.00
_cell.angle_beta   90.00
_cell.angle_gamma   90.00
#
_symmetry.space_group_name_H-M   'P 1'
#
loop_
_entity.id
_entity.type
_entity.pdbx_description
1 polymer ?
#
loop_
_entity_poly.entity_id
_entity_poly.type
_entity_poly.pdbx_seq_one_letter_code
_entity_poly.pdbx_strand_id
1 'polypeptide(L)'
;MDNVLMKEVMDYIHAVQLKDNIRKSLATQLYPYYLCIDSARDMLDTELTAMVGESYNRAYGSMVTVQMLSELEEVITYKLCAERREAIRQAWWDRLQGCQPVVEDWQRILQVHSLVLKPQDNQKTWLKYASLCRKSGQLALSYQTLITLLGTDPSLSPDQPIPSNFPKVTFAYMKHLWKSGQR
;
A
#
# COMPACT_ATOMS: atom_id res chain seq x y z
N MET A 1 13.14 -20.18 1.15
CA MET A 1 12.20 -19.54 0.23
C MET A 1 12.82 -18.20 -0.14
N ASP A 2 14.07 -18.17 -0.61
CA ASP A 2 14.91 -16.98 -0.42
C ASP A 2 15.96 -16.86 -1.53
N ASN A 3 15.51 -16.46 -2.72
CA ASN A 3 16.39 -16.02 -3.80
C ASN A 3 15.64 -15.09 -4.77
N VAL A 4 14.32 -15.24 -4.86
CA VAL A 4 13.45 -14.37 -5.67
C VAL A 4 13.34 -12.98 -5.07
N LEU A 5 13.06 -12.86 -3.76
CA LEU A 5 12.92 -11.56 -3.09
C LEU A 5 14.25 -10.77 -3.05
N MET A 6 15.37 -11.44 -2.81
CA MET A 6 16.70 -10.80 -2.85
C MET A 6 17.10 -10.37 -4.25
N LYS A 7 16.77 -11.18 -5.27
CA LYS A 7 16.99 -10.80 -6.66
C LYS A 7 16.11 -9.62 -7.06
N GLU A 8 14.86 -9.56 -6.62
CA GLU A 8 13.97 -8.41 -6.85
C GLU A 8 14.46 -7.13 -6.16
N VAL A 9 15.03 -7.24 -4.95
CA VAL A 9 15.66 -6.10 -4.25
C VAL A 9 16.91 -5.62 -4.99
N MET A 10 17.74 -6.53 -5.51
CA MET A 10 18.95 -6.16 -6.28
C MET A 10 18.62 -5.64 -7.69
N ASP A 11 17.61 -6.20 -8.34
CA ASP A 11 17.09 -5.73 -9.63
C ASP A 11 16.42 -4.35 -9.46
N TYR A 12 15.80 -4.07 -8.31
CA TYR A 12 15.31 -2.73 -7.93
C TYR A 12 16.46 -1.73 -7.76
N ILE A 13 17.55 -2.12 -7.10
CA ILE A 13 18.78 -1.30 -6.96
C ILE A 13 19.40 -0.97 -8.34
N HIS A 14 19.40 -1.92 -9.27
CA HIS A 14 19.86 -1.69 -10.64
C HIS A 14 18.89 -0.81 -11.46
N ALA A 15 17.58 -0.98 -11.28
CA ALA A 15 16.58 -0.15 -11.96
C ALA A 15 16.59 1.32 -11.48
N VAL A 16 17.04 1.58 -10.24
CA VAL A 16 17.27 2.93 -9.71
C VAL A 16 18.35 3.69 -10.50
N GLN A 17 19.34 3.00 -11.08
CA GLN A 17 20.40 3.63 -11.89
C GLN A 17 19.90 4.14 -13.25
N LEU A 18 18.72 3.69 -13.72
CA LEU A 18 18.11 4.21 -14.96
C LEU A 18 17.34 5.54 -14.78
N LYS A 19 17.21 6.04 -13.54
CA LYS A 19 16.45 7.26 -13.17
C LYS A 19 17.13 8.59 -13.56
N ASP A 20 18.35 8.57 -14.11
CA ASP A 20 19.18 9.77 -14.25
C ASP A 20 18.76 10.76 -15.35
N ASN A 21 17.99 10.33 -16.35
CA ASN A 21 17.56 11.22 -17.44
C ASN A 21 16.28 12.02 -17.13
N ILE A 22 15.40 11.52 -16.24
CA ILE A 22 14.21 12.26 -15.77
C ILE A 22 14.60 13.18 -14.61
N ARG A 23 15.56 12.76 -13.77
CA ARG A 23 16.09 13.52 -12.63
C ARG A 23 16.58 14.92 -13.01
N LYS A 24 17.24 15.08 -14.17
CA LYS A 24 17.90 16.34 -14.55
C LYS A 24 16.94 17.48 -14.95
N SER A 25 15.73 17.19 -15.41
CA SER A 25 14.78 18.21 -15.89
C SER A 25 13.90 18.81 -14.78
N LEU A 26 13.62 18.03 -13.72
CA LEU A 26 12.76 18.43 -12.59
C LEU A 26 13.54 18.58 -11.26
N ALA A 27 14.88 18.54 -11.34
CA ALA A 27 15.80 18.41 -10.22
C ALA A 27 15.53 19.44 -9.12
N THR A 28 15.35 20.72 -9.45
CA THR A 28 15.35 21.79 -8.45
C THR A 28 14.12 21.80 -7.54
N GLN A 29 12.94 21.41 -8.03
CA GLN A 29 11.70 21.45 -7.24
C GLN A 29 11.50 20.20 -6.39
N LEU A 30 12.05 19.05 -6.81
CA LEU A 30 11.88 17.77 -6.11
C LEU A 30 13.09 17.39 -5.25
N TYR A 31 14.21 18.11 -5.40
CA TYR A 31 15.42 17.93 -4.60
C TYR A 31 15.18 17.81 -3.08
N PRO A 32 14.42 18.72 -2.42
CA PRO A 32 14.25 18.62 -0.97
C PRO A 32 13.51 17.35 -0.54
N TYR A 33 12.62 16.82 -1.39
CA TYR A 33 11.93 15.58 -1.10
C TYR A 33 12.87 14.36 -1.19
N TYR A 34 13.67 14.28 -2.25
CA TYR A 34 14.65 13.21 -2.40
C TYR A 34 15.67 13.24 -1.25
N LEU A 35 16.10 14.43 -0.82
CA LEU A 35 17.01 14.58 0.32
C LEU A 35 16.42 14.01 1.62
N CYS A 36 15.14 14.27 1.90
CA CYS A 36 14.47 13.71 3.08
C CYS A 36 14.36 12.18 3.02
N ILE A 37 14.07 11.62 1.85
CA ILE A 37 14.01 10.16 1.68
C ILE A 37 15.39 9.54 1.86
N ASP A 38 16.42 10.12 1.24
CA ASP A 38 17.79 9.60 1.33
C ASP A 38 18.31 9.68 2.78
N SER A 39 18.04 10.79 3.47
CA SER A 39 18.37 10.89 4.91
C SER A 39 17.63 9.85 5.76
N ALA A 40 16.37 9.54 5.46
CA ALA A 40 15.63 8.50 6.16
C ALA A 40 16.19 7.10 5.88
N ARG A 41 16.70 6.85 4.66
CA ARG A 41 17.39 5.59 4.32
C ARG A 41 18.71 5.45 5.06
N ASP A 42 19.52 6.50 5.12
CA ASP A 42 20.81 6.46 5.83
C ASP A 42 20.63 6.07 7.32
N MET A 43 19.55 6.57 7.94
CA MET A 43 19.18 6.21 9.31
C MET A 43 18.74 4.74 9.42
N LEU A 44 17.90 4.28 8.49
CA LEU A 44 17.40 2.90 8.47
C LEU A 44 18.48 1.87 8.15
N ASP A 45 19.45 2.20 7.30
CA ASP A 45 20.53 1.29 6.91
C ASP A 45 21.35 0.86 8.13
N THR A 46 21.58 1.79 9.06
CA THR A 46 22.28 1.51 10.33
C THR A 46 21.48 0.53 11.21
N GLU A 47 20.16 0.69 11.27
CA GLU A 47 19.27 -0.19 12.04
C GLU A 47 19.11 -1.57 11.39
N LEU A 48 18.91 -1.63 10.07
CA LEU A 48 18.74 -2.86 9.31
C LEU A 48 20.00 -3.72 9.33
N THR A 49 21.18 -3.11 9.15
CA THR A 49 22.46 -3.84 9.20
C THR A 49 22.66 -4.53 10.55
N ALA A 50 22.23 -3.90 11.65
CA ALA A 50 22.30 -4.50 12.98
C ALA A 50 21.30 -5.67 13.16
N MET A 51 20.10 -5.57 12.61
CA MET A 51 19.01 -6.53 12.87
C MET A 51 18.95 -7.72 11.91
N VAL A 52 19.39 -7.55 10.66
CA VAL A 52 19.35 -8.60 9.62
C VAL A 52 20.27 -9.78 9.98
N GLY A 53 21.35 -9.52 10.74
CA GLY A 53 22.25 -10.57 11.23
C GLY A 53 21.64 -11.48 12.31
N GLU A 54 20.51 -11.10 12.91
CA GLU A 54 19.92 -11.81 14.05
C GLU A 54 18.68 -12.64 13.67
N SER A 55 17.68 -12.04 13.02
CA SER A 55 16.53 -12.77 12.46
C SER A 55 15.67 -11.93 11.51
N TYR A 56 15.03 -12.60 10.54
CA TYR A 56 14.07 -11.96 9.63
C TYR A 56 12.90 -11.27 10.36
N ASN A 57 12.33 -11.91 11.38
CA ASN A 57 11.19 -11.36 12.12
C ASN A 57 11.52 -10.04 12.80
N ARG A 58 12.74 -9.88 13.33
CA ARG A 58 13.17 -8.63 13.96
C ARG A 58 13.38 -7.51 12.92
N ALA A 59 13.89 -7.86 11.74
CA ALA A 59 14.12 -6.91 10.66
C ALA A 59 12.84 -6.54 9.88
N TYR A 60 11.74 -7.31 10.01
CA TYR A 60 10.54 -7.13 9.19
C TYR A 60 9.93 -5.72 9.28
N GLY A 61 9.84 -5.14 10.49
CA GLY A 61 9.32 -3.78 10.66
C GLY A 61 10.13 -2.73 9.90
N SER A 62 11.45 -2.86 9.90
CA SER A 62 12.34 -1.99 9.13
C SER A 62 12.22 -2.25 7.63
N MET A 63 12.05 -3.50 7.19
CA MET A 63 11.80 -3.82 5.79
C MET A 63 10.51 -3.19 5.26
N VAL A 64 9.43 -3.20 6.05
CA VAL A 64 8.19 -2.48 5.70
C VAL A 64 8.46 -0.98 5.54
N THR A 65 9.29 -0.40 6.41
CA THR A 65 9.64 1.02 6.33
C THR A 65 10.46 1.34 5.07
N VAL A 66 11.43 0.49 4.71
CA VAL A 66 12.19 0.62 3.45
C VAL A 66 11.27 0.52 2.23
N GLN A 67 10.30 -0.39 2.25
CA GLN A 67 9.29 -0.47 1.20
C GLN A 67 8.46 0.82 1.11
N MET A 68 8.01 1.38 2.23
CA MET A 68 7.25 2.64 2.25
C MET A 68 8.06 3.82 1.69
N LEU A 69 9.36 3.93 2.00
CA LEU A 69 10.25 4.94 1.41
C LEU A 69 10.40 4.78 -0.11
N SER A 70 10.51 3.53 -0.55
CA SER A 70 10.56 3.17 -1.98
C SER A 70 9.26 3.53 -2.70
N GLU A 71 8.11 3.28 -2.08
CA GLU A 71 6.78 3.61 -2.61
C GLU A 71 6.52 5.11 -2.62
N LEU A 72 7.06 5.86 -1.65
CA LEU A 72 7.02 7.31 -1.64
C LEU A 72 7.71 7.89 -2.89
N GLU A 73 8.89 7.40 -3.28
CA GLU A 73 9.50 7.84 -4.54
C GLU A 73 8.66 7.50 -5.78
N GLU A 74 8.02 6.33 -5.76
CA GLU A 74 7.13 5.92 -6.83
C GLU A 74 5.87 6.79 -6.88
N VAL A 75 5.39 7.33 -5.75
CA VAL A 75 4.31 8.34 -5.71
C VAL A 75 4.70 9.58 -6.52
N ILE A 76 5.94 10.04 -6.42
CA ILE A 76 6.43 11.14 -7.28
C ILE A 76 6.41 10.74 -8.74
N THR A 77 6.98 9.58 -9.04
CA THR A 77 7.02 9.06 -10.42
C THR A 77 5.60 8.90 -10.99
N TYR A 78 4.64 8.47 -10.17
CA TYR A 78 3.23 8.32 -10.53
C TYR A 78 2.57 9.66 -10.89
N LYS A 79 2.90 10.73 -10.16
CA LYS A 79 2.39 12.08 -10.44
C LYS A 79 2.93 12.63 -11.76
N LEU A 80 4.21 12.38 -12.06
CA LEU A 80 4.93 12.99 -13.17
C LEU A 80 4.85 12.22 -14.48
N CYS A 81 4.84 10.88 -14.42
CA CYS A 81 4.97 9.99 -15.58
C CYS A 81 3.70 9.14 -15.73
N ALA A 82 2.75 9.59 -16.56
CA ALA A 82 1.47 8.91 -16.74
C ALA A 82 1.63 7.48 -17.30
N GLU A 83 2.61 7.28 -18.18
CA GLU A 83 2.98 6.01 -18.81
C GLU A 83 3.53 4.98 -17.81
N ARG A 84 4.04 5.42 -16.67
CA ARG A 84 4.57 4.55 -15.61
C ARG A 84 3.50 4.09 -14.62
N ARG A 85 2.32 4.71 -14.62
CA ARG A 85 1.29 4.50 -13.59
C ARG A 85 0.84 3.05 -13.48
N GLU A 86 0.63 2.37 -14.60
CA GLU A 86 0.17 0.98 -14.57
C GLU A 86 1.23 0.04 -13.99
N ALA A 87 2.49 0.19 -14.44
CA ALA A 87 3.60 -0.59 -13.92
C ALA A 87 3.77 -0.37 -12.40
N ILE A 88 3.63 0.87 -11.94
CA ILE A 88 3.69 1.20 -10.50
C ILE A 88 2.53 0.56 -9.74
N ARG A 89 1.29 0.64 -10.25
CA ARG A 89 0.12 -0.01 -9.61
C ARG A 89 0.31 -1.52 -9.48
N GLN A 90 0.87 -2.15 -10.50
CA GLN A 90 1.14 -3.58 -10.49
C GLN A 90 2.22 -3.92 -9.46
N ALA A 91 3.34 -3.19 -9.43
CA ALA A 91 4.39 -3.37 -8.44
C ALA A 91 3.89 -3.18 -7.00
N TRP A 92 3.04 -2.16 -6.75
CA TRP A 92 2.38 -1.93 -5.46
C TRP A 92 1.53 -3.12 -5.03
N TRP A 93 0.75 -3.67 -5.97
CA TRP A 93 -0.08 -4.84 -5.71
C TRP A 93 0.76 -6.08 -5.37
N ASP A 94 1.81 -6.34 -6.14
CA ASP A 94 2.65 -7.52 -5.98
C ASP A 94 3.43 -7.49 -4.67
N ARG A 95 4.05 -6.35 -4.32
CA ARG A 95 4.74 -6.19 -3.03
C ARG A 95 3.80 -6.33 -1.85
N LEU A 96 2.59 -5.77 -1.93
CA LEU A 96 1.59 -5.90 -0.86
C LEU A 96 1.13 -7.36 -0.67
N GLN A 97 1.05 -8.17 -1.73
CA GLN A 97 0.76 -9.61 -1.57
C GLN A 97 1.90 -10.37 -0.88
N GLY A 98 3.14 -9.88 -0.98
CA GLY A 98 4.31 -10.43 -0.29
C GLY A 98 4.42 -10.03 1.19
N CYS A 99 3.71 -8.97 1.62
CA CYS A 99 3.70 -8.54 3.01
C CYS A 99 2.99 -9.55 3.93
N GLN A 100 3.42 -9.61 5.19
CA GLN A 100 2.71 -10.33 6.24
C GLN A 100 1.28 -9.78 6.38
N PRO A 101 0.29 -10.60 6.76
CA PRO A 101 -1.10 -10.19 6.92
C PRO A 101 -1.32 -9.43 8.24
N VAL A 102 -0.57 -8.36 8.46
CA VAL A 102 -0.67 -7.46 9.62
C VAL A 102 -1.48 -6.23 9.20
N VAL A 103 -2.56 -5.93 9.93
CA VAL A 103 -3.51 -4.87 9.55
C VAL A 103 -2.84 -3.50 9.57
N GLU A 104 -2.02 -3.25 10.59
CA GLU A 104 -1.32 -1.99 10.82
C GLU A 104 -0.32 -1.70 9.69
N ASP A 105 0.44 -2.72 9.26
CA ASP A 105 1.44 -2.57 8.19
C ASP A 105 0.78 -2.29 6.84
N TRP A 106 -0.27 -3.04 6.52
CA TRP A 106 -1.07 -2.80 5.32
C TRP A 106 -1.68 -1.40 5.32
N GLN A 107 -2.18 -0.93 6.46
CA GLN A 107 -2.75 0.40 6.58
C GLN A 107 -1.71 1.49 6.30
N ARG A 108 -0.51 1.38 6.87
CA ARG A 108 0.59 2.33 6.66
C ARG A 108 1.01 2.39 5.19
N ILE A 109 1.14 1.25 4.52
CA ILE A 109 1.43 1.18 3.09
C ILE A 109 0.31 1.83 2.25
N LEU A 110 -0.95 1.52 2.54
CA LEU A 110 -2.08 2.08 1.78
C LEU A 110 -2.25 3.59 1.97
N GLN A 111 -1.82 4.16 3.10
CA GLN A 111 -1.78 5.61 3.29
C GLN A 111 -0.80 6.27 2.31
N VAL A 112 0.35 5.64 2.01
CA VAL A 112 1.28 6.12 0.99
C VAL A 112 0.63 6.12 -0.38
N HIS A 113 -0.02 5.01 -0.77
CA HIS A 113 -0.73 4.94 -2.06
C HIS A 113 -1.84 5.99 -2.19
N SER A 114 -2.52 6.31 -1.08
CA SER A 114 -3.63 7.28 -1.03
C SER A 114 -3.22 8.71 -1.37
N LEU A 115 -1.92 9.02 -1.39
CA LEU A 115 -1.40 10.31 -1.81
C LEU A 115 -1.65 10.61 -3.30
N VAL A 116 -1.95 9.57 -4.10
CA VAL A 116 -2.20 9.68 -5.56
C VAL A 116 -3.38 8.86 -6.06
N LEU A 117 -3.82 7.84 -5.32
CA LEU A 117 -4.93 6.97 -5.71
C LEU A 117 -6.09 7.08 -4.74
N LYS A 118 -7.29 7.34 -5.26
CA LYS A 118 -8.49 7.22 -4.45
C LYS A 118 -8.81 5.74 -4.21
N PRO A 119 -9.45 5.38 -3.08
CA PRO A 119 -9.82 4.00 -2.82
C PRO A 119 -10.66 3.36 -3.92
N GLN A 120 -11.52 4.15 -4.57
CA GLN A 120 -12.38 3.72 -5.67
C GLN A 120 -11.60 3.39 -6.96
N ASP A 121 -10.41 3.97 -7.16
CA ASP A 121 -9.52 3.69 -8.29
C ASP A 121 -8.61 2.48 -8.02
N ASN A 122 -8.60 1.98 -6.77
CA ASN A 122 -7.79 0.86 -6.30
C ASN A 122 -8.62 -0.20 -5.54
N GLN A 123 -9.84 -0.45 -6.00
CA GLN A 123 -10.83 -1.26 -5.27
C GLN A 123 -10.32 -2.65 -4.88
N LYS A 124 -9.59 -3.31 -5.78
CA LYS A 124 -9.03 -4.66 -5.56
C LYS A 124 -8.20 -4.70 -4.27
N THR A 125 -7.35 -3.70 -4.08
CA THR A 125 -6.44 -3.58 -2.94
C THR A 125 -7.19 -3.31 -1.64
N TRP A 126 -8.09 -2.34 -1.67
CA TRP A 126 -8.90 -1.99 -0.49
C TRP A 126 -9.88 -3.09 -0.10
N LEU A 127 -10.41 -3.88 -1.05
CA LEU A 127 -11.23 -5.06 -0.75
C LEU A 127 -10.41 -6.17 -0.07
N LYS A 128 -9.15 -6.36 -0.48
CA LYS A 128 -8.25 -7.30 0.18
C LYS A 128 -7.94 -6.84 1.61
N TYR A 129 -7.67 -5.55 1.81
CA TYR A 129 -7.48 -4.95 3.13
C TYR A 129 -8.72 -5.05 4.03
N ALA A 130 -9.91 -4.72 3.52
CA ALA A 130 -11.16 -4.88 4.26
C ALA A 130 -11.41 -6.33 4.67
N SER A 131 -11.03 -7.29 3.80
CA SER A 131 -11.09 -8.71 4.11
C SER A 131 -10.06 -9.12 5.16
N LEU A 132 -8.85 -8.55 5.15
CA LEU A 132 -7.84 -8.76 6.19
C LEU A 132 -8.35 -8.27 7.53
N CYS A 133 -8.82 -7.02 7.61
CA CYS A 133 -9.40 -6.44 8.82
C CYS A 133 -10.54 -7.32 9.38
N ARG A 134 -11.46 -7.77 8.52
CA ARG A 134 -12.57 -8.65 8.93
C ARG A 134 -12.08 -9.98 9.51
N LYS A 135 -11.07 -10.59 8.90
CA LYS A 135 -10.52 -11.88 9.33
C LYS A 135 -9.73 -11.76 10.64
N SER A 136 -9.05 -10.64 10.84
CA SER A 136 -8.30 -10.33 12.07
C SER A 136 -9.16 -9.78 13.20
N GLY A 137 -10.50 -9.71 13.03
CA GLY A 137 -11.42 -9.21 14.06
C GLY A 137 -11.56 -7.69 14.14
N GLN A 138 -10.80 -6.93 13.35
CA GLN A 138 -10.88 -5.48 13.23
C GLN A 138 -12.09 -5.04 12.40
N LEU A 139 -13.30 -5.32 12.91
CA LEU A 139 -14.56 -5.10 12.18
C LEU A 139 -14.80 -3.61 11.88
N ALA A 140 -14.51 -2.70 12.81
CA ALA A 140 -14.68 -1.26 12.57
C ALA A 140 -13.87 -0.76 11.36
N LEU A 141 -12.61 -1.20 11.23
CA LEU A 141 -11.76 -0.85 10.07
C LEU A 141 -12.27 -1.47 8.77
N SER A 142 -12.73 -2.72 8.83
CA SER A 142 -13.37 -3.40 7.70
C SER A 142 -14.59 -2.62 7.21
N TYR A 143 -15.46 -2.22 8.13
CA TYR A 143 -16.66 -1.44 7.87
C TYR A 143 -16.32 -0.09 7.22
N GLN A 144 -15.44 0.69 7.86
CA GLN A 144 -15.02 2.01 7.37
C GLN A 144 -14.45 1.94 5.95
N THR A 145 -13.65 0.91 5.67
CA THR A 145 -13.08 0.70 4.33
C THR A 145 -14.18 0.44 3.30
N LEU A 146 -15.17 -0.38 3.65
CA LEU A 146 -16.24 -0.79 2.72
C LEU A 146 -17.19 0.38 2.42
N ILE A 147 -17.58 1.19 3.41
CA ILE A 147 -18.40 2.38 3.16
C ILE A 147 -17.64 3.43 2.33
N THR A 148 -16.32 3.56 2.55
CA THR A 148 -15.47 4.44 1.74
C THR A 148 -15.46 3.99 0.27
N LEU A 149 -15.41 2.67 0.03
CA LEU A 149 -15.50 2.11 -1.33
C LEU A 149 -16.89 2.23 -1.95
N LEU A 150 -17.96 2.11 -1.16
CA LEU A 150 -19.34 2.31 -1.63
C LEU A 150 -19.66 3.78 -1.92
N GLY A 151 -18.97 4.71 -1.27
CA GLY A 151 -19.21 6.15 -1.38
C GLY A 151 -20.43 6.64 -0.60
N THR A 152 -21.09 5.73 0.12
CA THR A 152 -22.24 6.01 1.00
C THR A 152 -22.24 5.00 2.14
N ASP A 153 -22.92 5.33 3.23
CA ASP A 153 -23.11 4.45 4.38
C ASP A 153 -24.54 3.85 4.32
N PRO A 154 -24.69 2.55 4.00
CA PRO A 154 -26.00 1.90 3.96
C PRO A 154 -26.70 1.77 5.33
N SER A 155 -25.98 1.88 6.45
CA SER A 155 -26.57 1.80 7.79
C SER A 155 -27.41 3.03 8.16
N LEU A 156 -27.15 4.17 7.51
CA LEU A 156 -27.89 5.41 7.73
C LEU A 156 -29.28 5.39 7.06
N SER A 157 -29.47 4.52 6.06
CA SER A 157 -30.71 4.39 5.28
C SER A 157 -31.12 2.92 5.18
N PRO A 158 -31.53 2.28 6.30
CA PRO A 158 -31.81 0.83 6.34
C PRO A 158 -32.99 0.41 5.46
N ASP A 159 -33.90 1.33 5.15
CA ASP A 159 -35.06 1.07 4.28
C ASP A 159 -34.71 1.07 2.78
N GLN A 160 -33.52 1.55 2.41
CA GLN A 160 -33.06 1.57 1.03
C GLN A 160 -32.22 0.33 0.70
N PRO A 161 -32.33 -0.20 -0.54
CA PRO A 161 -31.47 -1.29 -0.96
C PRO A 161 -30.01 -0.84 -0.96
N ILE A 162 -29.12 -1.74 -0.54
CA ILE A 162 -27.68 -1.51 -0.58
C ILE A 162 -27.28 -1.23 -2.05
N PRO A 163 -26.48 -0.19 -2.33
CA PRO A 163 -26.05 0.13 -3.68
C PRO A 163 -25.42 -1.07 -4.40
N SER A 164 -25.89 -1.36 -5.61
CA SER A 164 -25.44 -2.49 -6.44
C SER A 164 -24.45 -2.07 -7.54
N ASN A 165 -24.10 -0.79 -7.58
CA ASN A 165 -23.22 -0.14 -8.56
C ASN A 165 -21.83 -0.79 -8.61
N PHE A 166 -21.38 -1.33 -7.48
CA PHE A 166 -20.08 -1.98 -7.33
C PHE A 166 -20.27 -3.40 -6.77
N PRO A 167 -20.68 -4.39 -7.58
CA PRO A 167 -21.13 -5.70 -7.09
C PRO A 167 -20.13 -6.40 -6.16
N LYS A 168 -18.83 -6.27 -6.43
CA LYS A 168 -17.76 -6.84 -5.60
C LYS A 168 -17.68 -6.19 -4.21
N VAL A 169 -17.89 -4.87 -4.14
CA VAL A 169 -17.89 -4.10 -2.88
C VAL A 169 -19.15 -4.39 -2.11
N THR A 170 -20.32 -4.37 -2.77
CA THR A 170 -21.63 -4.73 -2.19
C THR A 170 -21.58 -6.12 -1.56
N PHE A 171 -21.05 -7.11 -2.29
CA PHE A 171 -20.88 -8.46 -1.77
C PHE A 171 -19.91 -8.53 -0.58
N ALA A 172 -18.82 -7.76 -0.60
CA ALA A 172 -17.89 -7.70 0.52
C ALA A 172 -18.51 -7.06 1.77
N TYR A 173 -19.38 -6.06 1.58
CA TYR A 173 -20.18 -5.44 2.63
C TYR A 173 -21.21 -6.40 3.22
N MET A 174 -21.94 -7.16 2.40
CA MET A 174 -22.85 -8.21 2.89
C MET A 174 -22.12 -9.28 3.72
N LYS A 175 -20.92 -9.71 3.28
CA LYS A 175 -20.08 -10.61 4.08
C LYS A 175 -19.61 -10.00 5.40
N HIS A 176 -19.44 -8.67 5.45
CA HIS A 176 -19.12 -7.95 6.68
C HIS A 176 -20.31 -7.98 7.64
N LEU A 177 -21.50 -7.59 7.17
CA LEU A 177 -22.76 -7.63 7.95
C LEU A 177 -23.02 -9.02 8.57
N TRP A 178 -22.85 -10.07 7.77
CA TRP A 178 -22.96 -11.44 8.26
C TRP A 178 -22.01 -11.76 9.42
N LYS A 179 -20.77 -11.25 9.35
CA LYS A 179 -19.74 -11.50 10.38
C LYS A 179 -19.94 -10.62 11.62
N SER A 180 -20.48 -9.41 11.47
CA SER A 180 -20.76 -8.48 12.59
C SER A 180 -22.07 -8.79 13.31
N GLY A 181 -22.92 -9.67 12.76
CA GLY A 181 -24.21 -10.05 13.36
C GLY A 181 -25.31 -9.01 13.14
N GLN A 182 -25.03 -7.98 12.33
CA GLN A 182 -26.01 -6.97 11.92
C GLN A 182 -26.70 -7.49 10.65
N ARG A 183 -27.91 -8.04 10.81
CA ARG A 183 -28.72 -8.59 9.72
C ARG A 183 -29.76 -7.58 9.26
#